data_AF-A0A7Y2MN66-F1
#
_entry.id   AF-A0A7Y2MN66-F1
#
_cell.length_a   1.000
_cell.length_b   1.000
_cell.length_c   1.000
_cell.angle_alpha   90.00
_cell.angle_beta   90.00
_cell.angle_gamma   90.00
#
_symmetry.space_group_name_H-M   'P 1'
#
loop_
_entity.id
_entity.type
_entity.pdbx_description
1 polymer ?
#
loop_
_entity_poly.entity_id
_entity_poly.type
_entity_poly.pdbx_seq_one_letter_code
_entity_poly.pdbx_strand_id
1 'polypeptide(L)'
;MKSFNQFLILFGVLMLLNSCRTVYTPNMHNVPLFKEKDEFRGTFGFNDFQLAYSPISHLGLMMNAQYHNGGSYSEPFEDGSARKYLIEGGIGYYRNFERSGVFELYGGGGYGGVSFDHSSDSEFSAYNSKLSRFFIQPSIGFTSEFFDLSFSMRFIRLNYFDHDISEYEPGSVFDEDYDLRELNDHIYTFLEPGITLRAGWNQVKFHMQFVRTLQLNDLSLNHRRGIVNIGVHVNFASRYSIEKEENKQ
;
A
#
# COMPACT_ATOMS: atom_id res chain seq x y z
N MET A 1 -26.75 11.61 19.55
CA MET A 1 -25.64 10.80 20.12
C MET A 1 -25.76 9.30 19.84
N LYS A 2 -26.94 8.66 19.95
CA LYS A 2 -27.10 7.22 19.63
C LYS A 2 -26.79 6.88 18.16
N SER A 3 -27.18 7.72 17.20
CA SER A 3 -26.92 7.53 15.77
C SER A 3 -25.43 7.64 15.39
N PHE A 4 -24.66 8.47 16.10
CA PHE A 4 -23.23 8.67 15.84
C PHE A 4 -22.40 7.46 16.29
N ASN A 5 -22.73 6.88 17.46
CA ASN A 5 -22.10 5.65 17.93
C ASN A 5 -22.48 4.44 17.07
N GLN A 6 -23.71 4.38 16.55
CA GLN A 6 -24.11 3.34 15.59
C GLN A 6 -23.34 3.44 14.28
N PHE A 7 -23.03 4.66 13.80
CA PHE A 7 -22.23 4.87 12.60
C PHE A 7 -20.75 4.46 12.79
N LEU A 8 -20.17 4.74 13.97
CA LEU A 8 -18.82 4.30 14.32
C LEU A 8 -18.71 2.77 14.45
N ILE A 9 -19.71 2.13 15.04
CA ILE A 9 -19.78 0.67 15.14
C ILE A 9 -19.99 0.05 13.75
N LEU A 10 -20.85 0.63 12.90
CA LEU A 10 -21.06 0.17 11.53
C LEU A 10 -19.79 0.32 10.67
N PHE A 11 -19.08 1.45 10.81
CA PHE A 11 -17.78 1.69 10.15
C PHE A 11 -16.71 0.72 10.65
N GLY A 12 -16.67 0.43 11.96
CA GLY A 12 -15.78 -0.56 12.56
C GLY A 12 -16.07 -2.00 12.10
N VAL A 13 -17.35 -2.37 11.94
CA VAL A 13 -17.76 -3.70 11.47
C VAL A 13 -17.51 -3.89 9.97
N LEU A 14 -17.65 -2.84 9.15
CA LEU A 14 -17.29 -2.87 7.72
C LEU A 14 -15.78 -3.02 7.46
N MET A 15 -14.93 -2.66 8.44
CA MET A 15 -13.47 -2.82 8.35
C MET A 15 -13.00 -4.28 8.57
N LEU A 16 -13.87 -5.15 9.09
CA LEU A 16 -13.53 -6.54 9.46
C LEU A 16 -13.78 -7.57 8.36
N LEU A 17 -14.28 -7.15 7.18
CA LEU A 17 -14.46 -8.06 6.05
C LEU A 17 -13.20 -8.08 5.16
N ASN A 18 -12.14 -8.70 5.66
CA ASN A 18 -10.98 -9.06 4.84
C ASN A 18 -10.93 -10.59 4.70
N SER A 19 -11.01 -11.05 3.45
CA SER A 19 -10.64 -12.42 3.11
C SER A 19 -9.18 -12.65 3.51
N CYS A 20 -8.92 -13.76 4.20
CA CYS A 20 -7.56 -14.19 4.57
C CYS A 20 -6.78 -14.78 3.39
N ARG A 21 -7.43 -15.00 2.24
CA ARG A 21 -6.83 -15.61 1.04
C ARG A 21 -6.94 -14.62 -0.11
N THR A 22 -5.87 -13.87 -0.37
CA THR A 22 -5.77 -13.01 -1.57
C THR A 22 -4.40 -13.21 -2.21
N VAL A 23 -4.33 -13.22 -3.53
CA VAL A 23 -3.06 -13.34 -4.27
C VAL A 23 -2.40 -11.97 -4.40
N TYR A 24 -3.22 -10.93 -4.61
CA TYR A 24 -2.78 -9.54 -4.64
C TYR A 24 -3.29 -8.76 -3.43
N THR A 25 -2.40 -7.97 -2.82
CA THR A 25 -2.71 -7.01 -1.76
C THR A 25 -2.10 -5.67 -2.17
N PRO A 26 -2.88 -4.57 -2.22
CA PRO A 26 -2.31 -3.25 -2.46
C PRO A 26 -1.37 -2.85 -1.31
N ASN A 27 -0.46 -1.93 -1.58
CA ASN A 27 0.36 -1.30 -0.56
C ASN A 27 -0.03 0.16 -0.37
N MET A 28 0.44 0.77 0.71
CA MET A 28 0.19 2.16 1.00
C MET A 28 0.65 3.05 -0.18
N HIS A 29 -0.14 4.07 -0.54
CA HIS A 29 0.29 5.07 -1.53
C HIS A 29 1.29 6.02 -0.92
N ASN A 30 2.46 6.16 -1.54
CA ASN A 30 3.49 7.09 -1.07
C ASN A 30 3.21 8.46 -1.68
N VAL A 31 2.74 9.39 -0.85
CA VAL A 31 2.32 10.73 -1.25
C VAL A 31 3.13 11.73 -0.41
N PRO A 32 4.37 12.08 -0.82
CA PRO A 32 5.29 12.84 0.03
C PRO A 32 4.82 14.26 0.33
N LEU A 33 4.13 14.92 -0.60
CA LEU A 33 3.72 16.33 -0.53
C LEU A 33 4.93 17.25 -0.30
N PHE A 34 5.98 17.06 -1.10
CA PHE A 34 7.17 17.93 -1.05
C PHE A 34 6.82 19.38 -1.39
N LYS A 35 7.50 20.32 -0.73
CA LYS A 35 7.38 21.76 -0.97
C LYS A 35 8.69 22.37 -1.47
N GLU A 36 9.82 21.84 -1.06
CA GLU A 36 11.16 22.30 -1.40
C GLU A 36 12.13 21.13 -1.61
N LYS A 37 13.31 21.45 -2.13
CA LYS A 37 14.43 20.50 -2.21
C LYS A 37 14.96 20.20 -0.81
N ASP A 38 15.74 19.13 -0.70
CA ASP A 38 16.35 18.66 0.55
C ASP A 38 15.33 18.28 1.63
N GLU A 39 14.13 17.87 1.21
CA GLU A 39 13.11 17.31 2.09
C GLU A 39 13.16 15.79 2.11
N PHE A 40 13.06 15.23 3.31
CA PHE A 40 12.85 13.81 3.54
C PHE A 40 11.49 13.57 4.20
N ARG A 41 10.78 12.55 3.70
CA ARG A 41 9.49 12.10 4.23
C ARG A 41 9.56 10.60 4.47
N GLY A 42 9.03 10.15 5.60
CA GLY A 42 8.93 8.73 5.91
C GLY A 42 7.57 8.39 6.49
N THR A 43 7.01 7.24 6.14
CA THR A 43 5.80 6.71 6.76
C THR A 43 6.03 5.28 7.19
N PHE A 44 5.73 4.99 8.45
CA PHE A 44 5.90 3.70 9.09
C PHE A 44 4.52 3.20 9.52
N GLY A 45 3.94 2.29 8.73
CA GLY A 45 2.75 1.51 9.08
C GLY A 45 3.13 0.15 9.64
N PHE A 46 2.13 -0.66 10.00
CA PHE A 46 2.35 -1.99 10.59
C PHE A 46 3.10 -2.95 9.65
N ASN A 47 2.69 -3.01 8.39
CA ASN A 47 3.21 -3.93 7.38
C ASN A 47 3.79 -3.19 6.16
N ASP A 48 3.81 -1.86 6.20
CA ASP A 48 4.08 -0.98 5.08
C ASP A 48 5.03 0.15 5.52
N PHE A 49 6.15 0.28 4.82
CA PHE A 49 7.18 1.27 5.05
C PHE A 49 7.39 2.09 3.79
N GLN A 50 7.49 3.41 3.94
CA GLN A 50 7.66 4.33 2.83
C GLN A 50 8.71 5.36 3.18
N LEU A 51 9.60 5.63 2.23
CA LEU A 51 10.58 6.70 2.30
C LEU A 51 10.51 7.51 1.01
N ALA A 52 10.75 8.81 1.12
CA ALA A 52 10.84 9.69 -0.03
C ALA A 52 11.84 10.81 0.24
N TYR A 53 12.52 11.25 -0.81
CA TYR A 53 13.48 12.37 -0.75
C TYR A 53 13.37 13.26 -1.99
N SER A 54 13.48 14.57 -1.81
CA SER A 54 13.57 15.53 -2.91
C SER A 54 15.00 16.07 -3.04
N PRO A 55 15.84 15.52 -3.93
CA PRO A 55 17.23 16.00 -4.09
C PRO A 55 17.30 17.40 -4.71
N ILE A 56 16.34 17.74 -5.57
CA ILE A 56 16.24 19.05 -6.22
C ILE A 56 14.77 19.46 -6.30
N SER A 57 14.53 20.76 -6.49
CA SER A 57 13.18 21.29 -6.59
C SER A 57 12.42 20.61 -7.72
N HIS A 58 11.17 20.25 -7.44
CA HIS A 58 10.26 19.54 -8.34
C HIS A 58 10.61 18.09 -8.67
N LEU A 59 11.72 17.55 -8.17
CA LEU A 59 12.06 16.14 -8.33
C LEU A 59 11.94 15.40 -7.00
N GLY A 60 11.21 14.30 -7.01
CA GLY A 60 11.10 13.41 -5.87
C GLY A 60 11.50 11.99 -6.23
N LEU A 61 12.16 11.33 -5.28
CA LEU A 61 12.44 9.90 -5.29
C LEU A 61 11.62 9.26 -4.18
N MET A 62 11.17 8.02 -4.39
CA MET A 62 10.46 7.28 -3.38
C MET A 62 10.82 5.79 -3.39
N MET A 63 10.70 5.19 -2.21
CA MET A 63 10.88 3.77 -1.99
C MET A 63 9.79 3.26 -1.06
N ASN A 64 9.22 2.11 -1.40
CA ASN A 64 8.20 1.45 -0.59
C ASN A 64 8.67 0.03 -0.28
N ALA A 65 8.39 -0.45 0.92
CA ALA A 65 8.54 -1.84 1.29
C ALA A 65 7.28 -2.30 2.02
N GLN A 66 6.80 -3.48 1.70
CA GLN A 66 5.64 -4.09 2.34
C GLN A 66 5.97 -5.55 2.67
N TYR A 67 5.54 -5.99 3.85
CA TYR A 67 5.66 -7.38 4.28
C TYR A 67 4.41 -7.80 5.06
N HIS A 68 3.77 -8.87 4.59
CA HIS A 68 2.63 -9.49 5.25
C HIS A 68 2.99 -10.93 5.62
N ASN A 69 2.71 -11.29 6.87
CA ASN A 69 2.76 -12.66 7.35
C ASN A 69 1.43 -12.96 8.03
N GLY A 70 0.61 -13.81 7.42
CA GLY A 70 -0.64 -14.32 7.99
C GLY A 70 -0.46 -15.77 8.41
N GLY A 71 -0.85 -16.10 9.65
CA GLY A 71 -0.82 -17.46 10.20
C GLY A 71 -2.14 -17.83 10.89
N SER A 72 -2.47 -19.12 10.80
CA SER A 72 -3.63 -19.88 11.31
C SER A 72 -5.01 -19.33 10.96
N TYR A 73 -5.67 -20.09 10.11
CA TYR A 73 -7.05 -19.90 9.69
C TYR A 73 -8.01 -20.36 10.80
N SER A 74 -9.25 -19.88 10.77
CA SER A 74 -10.32 -20.46 11.59
C SER A 74 -10.91 -21.67 10.86
N GLU A 75 -11.29 -22.67 11.65
CA GLU A 75 -11.91 -23.96 11.32
C GLU A 75 -12.72 -24.00 10.01
N PRO A 76 -12.55 -25.04 9.17
CA PRO A 76 -11.97 -26.36 9.47
C PRO A 76 -10.45 -26.52 9.26
N PHE A 77 -9.69 -25.43 9.17
CA PHE A 77 -8.32 -25.45 8.61
C PHE A 77 -7.25 -25.08 9.65
N GLU A 78 -6.67 -26.06 10.35
CA GLU A 78 -5.76 -25.80 11.48
C GLU A 78 -4.38 -25.23 11.08
N ASP A 79 -3.79 -25.57 9.92
CA ASP A 79 -2.41 -25.16 9.62
C ASP A 79 -2.22 -24.63 8.19
N GLY A 80 -2.20 -23.30 8.06
CA GLY A 80 -1.71 -22.69 6.82
C GLY A 80 -1.18 -21.28 7.04
N SER A 81 -0.25 -20.89 6.17
CA SER A 81 0.43 -19.60 6.21
C SER A 81 0.39 -18.91 4.85
N ALA A 82 0.32 -17.59 4.88
CA ALA A 82 0.39 -16.74 3.69
C ALA A 82 1.43 -15.65 3.92
N ARG A 83 2.50 -15.68 3.13
CA ARG A 83 3.59 -14.70 3.17
C ARG A 83 3.60 -13.89 1.89
N LYS A 84 3.71 -12.57 2.02
CA LYS A 84 3.82 -11.65 0.88
C LYS A 84 4.83 -10.58 1.18
N TYR A 85 5.62 -10.22 0.18
CA TYR A 85 6.51 -9.09 0.28
C TYR A 85 6.57 -8.32 -1.03
N LEU A 86 6.88 -7.03 -0.95
CA LEU A 86 7.01 -6.14 -2.09
C LEU A 86 8.02 -5.04 -1.75
N ILE A 87 8.94 -4.77 -2.67
CA ILE A 87 9.80 -3.59 -2.65
C ILE A 87 9.60 -2.82 -3.95
N GLU A 88 9.45 -1.50 -3.84
CA GLU A 88 9.26 -0.61 -4.98
C GLU A 88 10.16 0.60 -4.91
N GLY A 89 10.56 1.09 -6.08
CA GLY A 89 11.19 2.39 -6.26
C GLY A 89 10.41 3.23 -7.26
N GLY A 90 10.50 4.54 -7.12
CA GLY A 90 9.88 5.47 -8.05
C GLY A 90 10.57 6.83 -8.09
N ILE A 91 10.33 7.53 -9.20
CA ILE A 91 10.74 8.90 -9.44
C ILE A 91 9.52 9.69 -9.88
N GLY A 92 9.47 10.96 -9.52
CA GLY A 92 8.31 11.77 -9.84
C GLY A 92 8.60 13.26 -9.85
N TYR A 93 7.63 13.97 -10.41
CA TYR A 93 7.59 15.41 -10.44
C TYR A 93 6.58 15.92 -9.43
N TYR A 94 6.91 16.99 -8.70
CA TYR A 94 5.96 17.69 -7.85
C TYR A 94 5.93 19.18 -8.15
N ARG A 95 4.76 19.78 -7.98
CA ARG A 95 4.55 21.21 -8.15
C ARG A 95 3.62 21.75 -7.07
N ASN A 96 4.10 22.78 -6.41
CA ASN A 96 3.32 23.53 -5.44
C ASN A 96 2.40 24.49 -6.19
N PHE A 97 1.15 24.60 -5.74
CA PHE A 97 0.23 25.65 -6.18
C PHE A 97 -0.39 26.28 -4.94
N GLU A 98 -0.55 27.60 -4.98
CA GLU A 98 -0.91 28.41 -3.82
C GLU A 98 0.05 28.18 -2.62
N ARG A 99 -0.37 28.54 -1.40
CA ARG A 99 0.48 28.42 -0.21
C ARG A 99 0.67 26.96 0.23
N SER A 100 -0.35 26.13 0.11
CA SER A 100 -0.38 24.81 0.76
C SER A 100 -0.71 23.64 -0.17
N GLY A 101 -1.10 23.91 -1.42
CA GLY A 101 -1.38 22.88 -2.42
C GLY A 101 -0.11 22.27 -3.01
N VAL A 102 -0.16 20.97 -3.29
CA VAL A 102 0.87 20.20 -3.99
C VAL A 102 0.20 19.24 -4.96
N PHE A 103 0.65 19.27 -6.21
CA PHE A 103 0.36 18.24 -7.20
C PHE A 103 1.61 17.39 -7.37
N GLU A 104 1.46 16.08 -7.48
CA GLU A 104 2.57 15.16 -7.72
C GLU A 104 2.19 14.13 -8.79
N LEU A 105 3.19 13.71 -9.56
CA LEU A 105 3.08 12.61 -10.51
C LEU A 105 4.32 11.74 -10.36
N TYR A 106 4.13 10.56 -9.81
CA TYR A 106 5.19 9.56 -9.65
C TYR A 106 4.98 8.38 -10.60
N GLY A 107 6.08 7.82 -11.07
CA GLY A 107 6.10 6.55 -11.79
C GLY A 107 7.21 5.67 -11.26
N GLY A 108 7.03 4.36 -11.38
CA GLY A 108 8.02 3.42 -10.88
C GLY A 108 7.65 1.98 -11.08
N GLY A 109 8.38 1.12 -10.38
CA GLY A 109 8.16 -0.31 -10.42
C GLY A 109 8.71 -1.00 -9.19
N GLY A 110 8.36 -2.26 -9.07
CA GLY A 110 8.72 -3.07 -7.92
C GLY A 110 8.73 -4.55 -8.22
N TYR A 111 9.28 -5.26 -7.25
CA TYR A 111 9.43 -6.70 -7.26
C TYR A 111 8.98 -7.25 -5.89
N GLY A 112 8.36 -8.42 -5.91
CA GLY A 112 7.86 -9.05 -4.71
C GLY A 112 7.63 -10.54 -4.90
N GLY A 113 6.94 -11.13 -3.94
CA GLY A 113 6.52 -12.52 -4.02
C GLY A 113 5.34 -12.80 -3.11
N VAL A 114 4.66 -13.90 -3.44
CA VAL A 114 3.59 -14.50 -2.67
C VAL A 114 3.91 -15.97 -2.45
N SER A 115 3.72 -16.42 -1.22
CA SER A 115 3.89 -17.80 -0.80
C SER A 115 2.69 -18.22 0.02
N PHE A 116 2.13 -19.37 -0.33
CA PHE A 116 1.07 -20.02 0.42
C PHE A 116 1.52 -21.42 0.79
N ASP A 117 1.37 -21.77 2.05
CA ASP A 117 1.71 -23.09 2.56
C ASP A 117 0.48 -23.60 3.33
N HIS A 118 0.05 -24.82 3.04
CA HIS A 118 -1.00 -25.53 3.77
C HIS A 118 -0.50 -26.92 4.16
N SER A 119 -0.66 -27.27 5.42
CA SER A 119 -0.39 -28.60 5.94
C SER A 119 -1.65 -29.11 6.63
N SER A 120 -2.04 -30.34 6.33
CA SER A 120 -3.04 -31.12 7.06
C SER A 120 -2.43 -32.49 7.37
N ASP A 121 -3.05 -33.26 8.27
CA ASP A 121 -2.55 -34.55 8.76
C ASP A 121 -2.21 -35.57 7.65
N SER A 122 -2.72 -35.38 6.42
CA SER A 122 -2.45 -36.23 5.25
C SER A 122 -2.08 -35.50 3.96
N GLU A 123 -2.13 -34.16 3.90
CA GLU A 123 -1.98 -33.39 2.67
C GLU A 123 -1.10 -32.16 2.91
N PHE A 124 -0.09 -31.97 2.06
CA PHE A 124 0.74 -30.77 2.04
C PHE A 124 0.62 -30.12 0.68
N SER A 125 0.27 -28.83 0.68
CA SER A 125 0.28 -28.04 -0.55
C SER A 125 1.00 -26.73 -0.34
N ALA A 126 1.94 -26.44 -1.24
CA ALA A 126 2.68 -25.20 -1.27
C ALA A 126 2.59 -24.54 -2.64
N TYR A 127 2.54 -23.22 -2.64
CA TYR A 127 2.58 -22.40 -3.83
C TYR A 127 3.49 -21.21 -3.60
N ASN A 128 4.42 -20.98 -4.51
CA ASN A 128 5.29 -19.82 -4.49
C ASN A 128 5.25 -19.15 -5.85
N SER A 129 5.11 -17.84 -5.90
CA SER A 129 5.25 -17.06 -7.13
C SER A 129 5.93 -15.73 -6.84
N LYS A 130 6.80 -15.32 -7.76
CA LYS A 130 7.33 -13.96 -7.77
C LYS A 130 6.37 -13.05 -8.51
N LEU A 131 6.47 -11.76 -8.24
CA LEU A 131 5.69 -10.74 -8.93
C LEU A 131 6.56 -9.53 -9.26
N SER A 132 6.21 -8.88 -10.36
CA SER A 132 6.73 -7.57 -10.73
C SER A 132 5.57 -6.66 -11.08
N ARG A 133 5.73 -5.37 -10.81
CA ARG A 133 4.72 -4.41 -11.20
C ARG A 133 5.31 -3.06 -11.57
N PHE A 134 4.56 -2.34 -12.40
CA PHE A 134 4.81 -0.95 -12.73
C PHE A 134 3.62 -0.12 -12.29
N PHE A 135 3.87 1.12 -11.89
CA PHE A 135 2.80 2.04 -11.52
C PHE A 135 3.02 3.45 -12.06
N ILE A 136 1.91 4.16 -12.22
CA ILE A 136 1.86 5.62 -12.36
C ILE A 136 0.87 6.12 -11.33
N GLN A 137 1.24 7.17 -10.60
CA GLN A 137 0.52 7.67 -9.46
C GLN A 137 0.45 9.21 -9.46
N PRO A 138 -0.57 9.81 -10.08
CA PRO A 138 -0.91 11.20 -9.81
C PRO A 138 -1.50 11.35 -8.39
N SER A 139 -1.17 12.45 -7.74
CA SER A 139 -1.79 12.88 -6.49
C SER A 139 -1.96 14.39 -6.44
N ILE A 140 -2.94 14.81 -5.67
CA ILE A 140 -3.15 16.20 -5.30
C ILE A 140 -3.41 16.25 -3.81
N GLY A 141 -2.79 17.21 -3.13
CA GLY A 141 -2.95 17.33 -1.69
C GLY A 141 -2.70 18.73 -1.18
N PHE A 142 -3.12 18.90 0.06
CA PHE A 142 -2.84 20.04 0.90
C PHE A 142 -1.89 19.59 2.01
N THR A 143 -0.85 20.38 2.25
CA THR A 143 0.06 20.17 3.38
C THR A 143 0.24 21.45 4.18
N SER A 144 0.16 21.33 5.50
CA SER A 144 0.45 22.38 6.46
C SER A 144 1.37 21.85 7.56
N GLU A 145 1.67 22.70 8.54
CA GLU A 145 2.36 22.33 9.77
C GLU A 145 1.67 21.18 10.52
N PHE A 146 0.36 21.29 10.73
CA PHE A 146 -0.39 20.37 11.60
C PHE A 146 -1.18 19.31 10.85
N PHE A 147 -1.46 19.50 9.56
CA PHE A 147 -2.42 18.70 8.83
C PHE A 147 -2.04 18.49 7.37
N ASP A 148 -2.18 17.26 6.88
CA ASP A 148 -2.12 16.92 5.47
C ASP A 148 -3.37 16.16 5.04
N LEU A 149 -3.88 16.50 3.86
CA LEU A 149 -4.95 15.77 3.20
C LEU A 149 -4.58 15.61 1.74
N SER A 150 -4.63 14.38 1.23
CA SER A 150 -4.37 14.14 -0.19
C SER A 150 -5.28 13.09 -0.79
N PHE A 151 -5.52 13.26 -2.07
CA PHE A 151 -6.11 12.27 -2.94
C PHE A 151 -5.05 11.78 -3.91
N SER A 152 -5.02 10.47 -4.11
CA SER A 152 -4.08 9.79 -5.00
C SER A 152 -4.83 8.79 -5.86
N MET A 153 -4.35 8.61 -7.08
CA MET A 153 -4.80 7.55 -7.96
C MET A 153 -3.57 6.79 -8.38
N ARG A 154 -3.58 5.47 -8.27
CA ARG A 154 -2.49 4.64 -8.75
C ARG A 154 -2.99 3.66 -9.80
N PHE A 155 -2.44 3.77 -11.00
CA PHE A 155 -2.60 2.74 -12.01
C PHE A 155 -1.46 1.73 -11.87
N ILE A 156 -1.78 0.44 -11.90
CA ILE A 156 -0.82 -0.65 -11.75
C ILE A 156 -0.95 -1.63 -12.89
N ARG A 157 0.21 -2.07 -13.41
CA ARG A 157 0.34 -3.26 -14.26
C ARG A 157 1.17 -4.29 -13.51
N LEU A 158 0.56 -5.42 -13.17
CA LEU A 158 1.10 -6.50 -12.36
C LEU A 158 1.29 -7.76 -13.20
N ASN A 159 2.42 -8.43 -13.01
CA ASN A 159 2.75 -9.69 -13.66
C ASN A 159 3.37 -10.64 -12.61
N TYR A 160 2.95 -11.89 -12.62
CA TYR A 160 3.49 -12.96 -11.79
C TYR A 160 4.36 -13.87 -12.64
N PHE A 161 5.44 -14.42 -12.09
CA PHE A 161 6.35 -15.27 -12.83
C PHE A 161 7.12 -16.18 -11.89
N ASP A 162 7.83 -17.16 -12.47
CA ASP A 162 8.71 -18.08 -11.75
C ASP A 162 7.96 -18.71 -10.57
N HIS A 163 6.84 -19.37 -10.91
CA HIS A 163 6.01 -20.04 -9.94
C HIS A 163 6.51 -21.47 -9.70
N ASP A 164 6.50 -21.88 -8.45
CA ASP A 164 6.74 -23.26 -8.04
C ASP A 164 5.40 -23.90 -7.68
N ILE A 165 5.02 -24.88 -8.51
CA ILE A 165 3.80 -25.68 -8.38
C ILE A 165 4.12 -27.16 -8.15
N SER A 166 5.37 -27.50 -7.82
CA SER A 166 5.79 -28.90 -7.65
C SER A 166 5.05 -29.62 -6.52
N GLU A 167 4.67 -28.86 -5.48
CA GLU A 167 3.91 -29.29 -4.32
C GLU A 167 2.47 -28.74 -4.36
N TYR A 168 2.02 -28.29 -5.54
CA TYR A 168 0.67 -27.76 -5.72
C TYR A 168 -0.31 -28.86 -6.11
N GLU A 169 -1.37 -29.06 -5.33
CA GLU A 169 -2.43 -30.00 -5.66
C GLU A 169 -3.61 -29.27 -6.33
N PRO A 170 -3.99 -29.63 -7.58
CA PRO A 170 -5.15 -29.06 -8.25
C PRO A 170 -6.45 -29.36 -7.49
N GLY A 171 -7.28 -28.35 -7.29
CA GLY A 171 -8.47 -28.46 -6.44
C GLY A 171 -8.16 -28.36 -4.93
N SER A 172 -6.93 -27.99 -4.57
CA SER A 172 -6.58 -27.61 -3.21
C SER A 172 -7.42 -26.43 -2.73
N VAL A 173 -7.38 -26.20 -1.43
CA VAL A 173 -8.02 -25.08 -0.73
C VAL A 173 -7.64 -23.69 -1.32
N PHE A 174 -6.56 -23.63 -2.11
CA PHE A 174 -6.12 -22.43 -2.82
C PHE A 174 -6.86 -22.19 -4.15
N ASP A 175 -7.36 -23.25 -4.79
CA ASP A 175 -8.06 -23.25 -6.09
C ASP A 175 -9.56 -22.96 -5.98
N GLU A 176 -10.15 -22.92 -4.78
CA GLU A 176 -11.62 -22.83 -4.57
C GLU A 176 -12.29 -21.68 -5.35
N ASP A 177 -11.58 -20.58 -5.58
CA ASP A 177 -12.08 -19.40 -6.32
C ASP A 177 -11.26 -19.07 -7.59
N TYR A 178 -10.03 -19.60 -7.74
CA TYR A 178 -9.11 -19.17 -8.79
C TYR A 178 -7.94 -20.15 -9.02
N ASP A 179 -7.66 -20.50 -10.28
CA ASP A 179 -6.54 -21.39 -10.65
C ASP A 179 -5.18 -20.69 -10.59
N LEU A 180 -4.38 -21.03 -9.58
CA LEU A 180 -3.05 -20.42 -9.37
C LEU A 180 -2.02 -20.78 -10.47
N ARG A 181 -2.29 -21.77 -11.32
CA ARG A 181 -1.42 -22.15 -12.45
C ARG A 181 -1.47 -21.11 -13.57
N GLU A 182 -2.59 -20.43 -13.74
CA GLU A 182 -2.80 -19.44 -14.80
C GLU A 182 -2.26 -18.04 -14.46
N LEU A 183 -1.66 -17.88 -13.27
CA LEU A 183 -1.26 -16.58 -12.75
C LEU A 183 -0.16 -15.90 -13.59
N ASN A 184 0.74 -16.68 -14.19
CA ASN A 184 1.86 -16.18 -15.02
C ASN A 184 1.47 -15.90 -16.48
N ASP A 185 0.32 -16.41 -16.93
CA ASP A 185 -0.09 -16.27 -18.33
C ASP A 185 -0.70 -14.88 -18.64
N HIS A 186 -0.84 -14.06 -17.61
CA HIS A 186 -1.69 -12.89 -17.61
C HIS A 186 -1.01 -11.67 -17.03
N ILE A 187 -1.39 -10.51 -17.57
CA ILE A 187 -1.05 -9.21 -17.01
C ILE A 187 -2.30 -8.66 -16.35
N TYR A 188 -2.22 -8.41 -15.05
CA TYR A 188 -3.31 -7.83 -14.27
C TYR A 188 -3.18 -6.32 -14.20
N THR A 189 -4.28 -5.62 -14.40
CA THR A 189 -4.31 -4.15 -14.36
C THR A 189 -5.26 -3.65 -13.30
N PHE A 190 -4.81 -2.71 -12.48
CA PHE A 190 -5.58 -2.15 -11.38
C PHE A 190 -5.61 -0.62 -11.43
N LEU A 191 -6.71 -0.08 -10.92
CA LEU A 191 -6.85 1.32 -10.55
C LEU A 191 -7.12 1.40 -9.04
N GLU A 192 -6.27 2.13 -8.34
CA GLU A 192 -6.33 2.26 -6.90
C GLU A 192 -6.56 3.73 -6.52
N PRO A 193 -7.80 4.17 -6.23
CA PRO A 193 -8.03 5.45 -5.58
C PRO A 193 -7.66 5.37 -4.09
N GLY A 194 -6.95 6.38 -3.61
CA GLY A 194 -6.54 6.49 -2.22
C GLY A 194 -6.74 7.89 -1.64
N ILE A 195 -7.20 7.97 -0.40
CA ILE A 195 -7.27 9.20 0.39
C ILE A 195 -6.36 9.08 1.61
N THR A 196 -5.52 10.08 1.84
CA THR A 196 -4.60 10.13 2.97
C THR A 196 -4.92 11.32 3.86
N LEU A 197 -4.92 11.05 5.16
CA LEU A 197 -5.04 12.01 6.23
C LEU A 197 -3.80 11.93 7.11
N ARG A 198 -3.18 13.07 7.41
CA ARG A 198 -2.10 13.16 8.40
C ARG A 198 -2.38 14.29 9.35
N ALA A 199 -2.22 14.07 10.64
CA ALA A 199 -2.44 15.10 11.65
C ALA A 199 -1.42 14.98 12.79
N GLY A 200 -0.91 16.10 13.28
CA GLY A 200 0.07 16.12 14.37
C GLY A 200 0.92 17.39 14.34
N TRP A 201 2.21 17.23 14.51
CA TRP A 201 3.20 18.32 14.53
C TRP A 201 4.04 18.33 13.25
N ASN A 202 4.81 19.39 13.08
CA ASN A 202 5.57 19.67 11.86
C ASN A 202 6.49 18.51 11.46
N GLN A 203 7.14 17.86 12.44
CA GLN A 203 8.08 16.76 12.23
C GLN A 203 7.47 15.36 12.35
N VAL A 204 6.37 15.21 13.08
CA VAL A 204 5.75 13.91 13.37
C VAL A 204 4.24 14.04 13.32
N LYS A 205 3.61 13.28 12.42
CA LYS A 205 2.17 13.23 12.24
C LYS A 205 1.68 11.80 12.36
N PHE A 206 0.51 11.62 12.96
CA PHE A 206 -0.26 10.38 12.79
C PHE A 206 -0.68 10.26 11.32
N HIS A 207 -0.62 9.05 10.77
CA HIS A 207 -0.96 8.75 9.40
C HIS A 207 -2.17 7.82 9.33
N MET A 208 -3.13 8.14 8.48
CA MET A 208 -4.22 7.26 8.08
C MET A 208 -4.42 7.34 6.57
N GLN A 209 -4.59 6.20 5.92
CA GLN A 209 -4.90 6.15 4.49
C GLN A 209 -5.90 5.04 4.20
N PHE A 210 -6.89 5.35 3.38
CA PHE A 210 -7.79 4.37 2.79
C PHE A 210 -7.47 4.24 1.31
N VAL A 211 -7.26 3.01 0.84
CA VAL A 211 -7.06 2.69 -0.58
C VAL A 211 -8.09 1.66 -0.99
N ARG A 212 -8.75 1.91 -2.12
CA ARG A 212 -9.62 0.93 -2.78
C ARG A 212 -8.87 0.37 -3.99
N THR A 213 -9.07 -0.92 -4.29
CA THR A 213 -8.51 -1.55 -5.49
C THR A 213 -9.64 -1.94 -6.43
N LEU A 214 -9.54 -1.50 -7.68
CA LEU A 214 -10.45 -1.82 -8.76
C LEU A 214 -9.65 -2.55 -9.85
N GLN A 215 -10.02 -3.79 -10.15
CA GLN A 215 -9.45 -4.50 -11.28
C GLN A 215 -10.08 -3.99 -12.59
N LEU A 216 -9.25 -3.70 -13.59
CA LEU A 216 -9.67 -3.07 -14.84
C LEU A 216 -9.87 -4.06 -16.00
N ASN A 217 -9.37 -5.29 -15.86
CA ASN A 217 -9.53 -6.34 -16.86
C ASN A 217 -10.41 -7.47 -16.33
N ASP A 218 -11.06 -8.20 -17.24
CA ASP A 218 -12.01 -9.28 -16.91
C ASP A 218 -11.31 -10.61 -16.52
N LEU A 219 -10.03 -10.53 -16.13
CA LEU A 219 -9.27 -11.70 -15.70
C LEU A 219 -9.66 -12.04 -14.26
N SER A 220 -9.86 -13.31 -13.95
CA SER A 220 -10.05 -13.71 -12.56
C SER A 220 -8.74 -13.50 -11.81
N LEU A 221 -8.77 -12.76 -10.71
CA LEU A 221 -7.68 -12.69 -9.75
C LEU A 221 -8.23 -12.40 -8.37
N ASN A 222 -7.97 -13.31 -7.43
CA ASN A 222 -8.34 -13.07 -6.04
C ASN A 222 -7.43 -11.97 -5.46
N HIS A 223 -8.01 -10.81 -5.18
CA HIS A 223 -7.30 -9.64 -4.68
C HIS A 223 -8.06 -8.95 -3.56
N ARG A 224 -7.30 -8.28 -2.69
CA ARG A 224 -7.89 -7.47 -1.61
C ARG A 224 -8.51 -6.20 -2.21
N ARG A 225 -9.83 -6.05 -2.04
CA ARG A 225 -10.60 -4.93 -2.63
C ARG A 225 -10.29 -3.56 -2.03
N GLY A 226 -9.64 -3.50 -0.87
CA GLY A 226 -9.20 -2.25 -0.26
C GLY A 226 -8.45 -2.48 1.04
N ILE A 227 -7.70 -1.47 1.46
CA ILE A 227 -6.89 -1.48 2.69
C ILE A 227 -7.07 -0.18 3.45
N VAL A 228 -6.89 -0.28 4.76
CA VAL A 228 -6.76 0.85 5.66
C VAL A 228 -5.39 0.74 6.31
N ASN A 229 -4.58 1.78 6.13
CA ASN A 229 -3.26 1.88 6.71
C ASN A 229 -3.28 2.94 7.79
N ILE A 230 -2.75 2.60 8.96
CA ILE A 230 -2.46 3.56 10.02
C ILE A 230 -0.98 3.47 10.39
N GLY A 231 -0.40 4.58 10.82
CA GLY A 231 1.02 4.62 11.11
C GLY A 231 1.49 5.99 11.60
N VAL A 232 2.80 6.16 11.56
CA VAL A 232 3.48 7.41 11.91
C VAL A 232 4.18 7.96 10.67
N HIS A 233 4.01 9.24 10.42
CA HIS A 233 4.66 9.98 9.35
C HIS A 233 5.68 10.96 9.93
N VAL A 234 6.88 10.98 9.38
CA VAL A 234 7.97 11.86 9.79
C VAL A 234 8.37 12.79 8.65
N ASN A 235 8.64 14.05 9.01
CA ASN A 235 9.04 15.10 8.07
C ASN A 235 10.34 15.74 8.54
N PHE A 236 11.34 15.73 7.67
CA PHE A 236 12.56 16.51 7.87
C PHE A 236 12.72 17.46 6.69
N ALA A 237 12.63 18.76 6.98
CA ALA A 237 12.71 19.83 6.00
C ALA A 237 13.34 21.07 6.65
N SER A 238 14.17 21.80 5.90
CA SER A 238 14.89 22.98 6.38
C SER A 238 13.98 24.11 6.86
N ARG A 239 12.77 24.26 6.29
CA ARG A 239 11.81 25.28 6.75
C ARG A 239 11.37 25.13 8.21
N TYR A 240 11.34 23.90 8.74
CA TYR A 240 10.89 23.65 10.12
C TYR A 240 11.95 24.06 11.16
N SER A 241 13.21 24.22 10.76
CA SER A 241 14.25 24.80 11.61
C SER A 241 14.17 26.33 11.69
N ILE A 242 13.85 27.00 10.59
CA ILE A 242 13.85 28.47 10.48
C ILE A 242 12.70 29.08 11.30
N GLU A 243 11.51 28.49 11.23
CA GLU A 243 10.31 28.94 11.96
C GLU A 243 10.46 28.81 13.49
N LYS A 244 11.37 27.94 13.95
CA LYS A 244 11.72 27.78 15.37
C LYS A 244 12.65 28.87 15.88
N GLU A 245 13.39 29.55 15.00
CA GLU A 245 14.25 30.68 15.34
C GLU A 245 13.46 31.99 15.36
N GLU A 246 12.50 32.17 14.45
CA GLU A 246 11.63 33.35 14.43
C GLU A 246 10.67 33.40 15.63
N ASN A 247 10.14 32.26 16.08
CA ASN A 247 9.29 32.20 17.29
C ASN A 247 10.06 32.31 18.62
N LYS A 248 11.39 32.45 18.57
CA LYS A 248 12.26 32.66 19.75
C LYS A 248 12.74 34.11 19.90
N GLN A 249 12.41 34.99 18.95
CA GLN A 249 12.65 36.44 19.02
C GLN A 249 11.37 37.16 19.46
#